data_AF-A0A938SNW6-F1
#
_entry.id   AF-A0A938SNW6-F1
#
_cell.length_a   1.000
_cell.length_b   1.000
_cell.length_c   1.000
_cell.angle_alpha   90.00
_cell.angle_beta   90.00
_cell.angle_gamma   90.00
#
_symmetry.space_group_name_H-M   'P 1'
#
loop_
_entity.id
_entity.type
_entity.pdbx_description
1 polymer ?
#
loop_
_entity_poly.entity_id
_entity_poly.type
_entity_poly.pdbx_seq_one_letter_code
_entity_poly.pdbx_strand_id
1 'polypeptide(L)'
;MNRRLARPIRFAAVLLVVLLPGTASAYIGPGAGLALAGSFLALFGAVLSALSMLLLWPIRRLVRVFLHRRPPGRVRFKRVVILGLDGLDHHLTETLMAGGKLPNLAALRARGDFKPLWSTLPPISPVAWATFQTGVNPGKHNIFDFIAPDQ
;
A
#
# COMPACT_ATOMS: atom_id res chain seq x y z
N MET A 1 80.98 6.34 24.34
CA MET A 1 79.52 6.62 24.38
C MET A 1 78.76 5.43 23.81
N ASN A 2 78.04 4.69 24.67
CA ASN A 2 77.59 3.31 24.42
C ASN A 2 76.52 3.18 23.32
N ARG A 3 76.88 2.56 22.19
CA ARG A 3 75.96 2.24 21.06
C ARG A 3 74.76 1.36 21.45
N ARG A 4 74.83 0.67 22.61
CA ARG A 4 73.75 -0.19 23.13
C ARG A 4 72.53 0.59 23.66
N LEU A 5 72.71 1.77 24.25
CA LEU A 5 71.58 2.60 24.72
C LEU A 5 70.94 3.45 23.61
N ALA A 6 71.68 3.75 22.54
CA ALA A 6 71.17 4.61 21.46
C ALA A 6 70.07 3.95 20.60
N ARG A 7 70.06 2.62 20.51
CA ARG A 7 69.07 1.84 19.74
C ARG A 7 67.65 1.92 20.32
N PRO A 8 67.40 1.61 21.60
CA PRO A 8 66.05 1.68 22.17
C PRO A 8 65.52 3.11 22.20
N ILE A 9 66.39 4.11 22.42
CA ILE A 9 65.99 5.53 22.42
C ILE A 9 65.56 5.98 21.02
N ARG A 10 66.32 5.62 19.97
CA ARG A 10 65.92 5.91 18.59
C ARG A 10 64.63 5.19 18.20
N PHE A 11 64.45 3.96 18.65
CA PHE A 11 63.23 3.18 18.39
C PHE A 11 62.02 3.82 19.08
N ALA A 12 62.17 4.22 20.35
CA ALA A 12 61.13 4.94 21.09
C ALA A 12 60.80 6.29 20.45
N ALA A 13 61.79 7.04 19.96
CA ALA A 13 61.56 8.31 19.27
C ALA A 13 60.82 8.13 17.94
N VAL A 14 61.18 7.12 17.14
CA VAL A 14 60.47 6.80 15.88
C VAL A 14 59.04 6.32 16.17
N LEU A 15 58.87 5.46 17.18
CA LEU A 15 57.55 4.99 17.59
C LEU A 15 56.67 6.14 18.07
N LEU A 16 57.22 7.09 18.83
CA LEU A 16 56.52 8.28 19.27
C LEU A 16 56.06 9.12 18.07
N VAL A 17 56.91 9.31 17.06
CA VAL A 17 56.57 10.08 15.85
C VAL A 17 55.50 9.38 15.00
N VAL A 18 55.54 8.05 14.89
CA VAL A 18 54.51 7.28 14.17
C VAL A 18 53.16 7.27 14.90
N LEU A 19 53.19 7.35 16.24
CA LEU A 19 51.99 7.40 17.07
C LEU A 19 51.44 8.83 17.26
N LEU A 20 52.13 9.87 16.79
CA LEU A 20 51.58 11.22 16.78
C LEU A 20 50.38 11.25 15.82
N PRO A 21 49.16 11.56 16.31
CA PRO A 21 47.99 11.57 15.46
C PRO A 21 48.13 12.68 14.42
N GLY A 22 48.32 12.29 13.16
CA GLY A 22 48.18 13.22 12.04
C GLY A 22 46.71 13.62 11.88
N THR A 23 46.44 14.89 11.59
CA THR A 23 45.11 15.33 11.20
C THR A 23 44.77 14.74 9.83
N ALA A 24 44.12 13.58 9.81
CA ALA A 24 43.53 13.04 8.60
C ALA A 24 42.31 13.88 8.25
N SER A 25 42.48 14.84 7.33
CA SER A 25 41.35 15.59 6.76
C SER A 25 40.61 14.67 5.80
N ALA A 26 39.76 13.79 6.35
CA ALA A 26 38.87 12.96 5.58
C ALA A 26 37.65 13.79 5.20
N TYR A 27 37.54 14.16 3.93
CA TYR A 27 36.35 14.82 3.41
C TYR A 27 35.15 13.87 3.51
N ILE A 28 34.30 14.11 4.50
CA ILE A 28 32.96 13.53 4.55
C ILE A 28 32.14 14.36 3.56
N GLY A 29 31.78 13.77 2.42
CA GLY A 29 31.08 14.46 1.35
C GLY A 29 29.79 15.18 1.79
N PRO A 30 29.18 15.99 0.92
CA PRO A 30 28.04 16.83 1.27
C PRO A 30 26.80 16.01 1.70
N GLY A 31 26.83 14.69 1.47
CA GLY A 31 25.75 13.75 1.75
C GLY A 31 25.27 13.74 3.21
N ALA A 32 26.14 13.97 4.20
CA ALA A 32 25.69 14.03 5.60
C ALA A 32 24.77 15.24 5.86
N GLY A 33 25.13 16.41 5.32
CA GLY A 33 24.30 17.62 5.41
C GLY A 33 23.01 17.50 4.61
N LEU A 34 23.08 16.92 3.41
CA LEU A 34 21.91 16.68 2.56
C LEU A 34 20.94 15.66 3.18
N ALA A 35 21.45 14.59 3.80
CA ALA A 35 20.65 13.60 4.49
C ALA A 35 19.94 14.21 5.71
N LEU A 36 20.67 14.97 6.53
CA LEU A 36 20.10 15.66 7.68
C LEU A 36 19.02 16.67 7.25
N ALA A 37 19.31 17.52 6.27
CA ALA A 37 18.35 18.48 5.73
C ALA A 37 17.09 17.79 5.15
N GLY A 38 17.28 16.69 4.42
CA GLY A 38 16.19 15.87 3.89
C GLY A 38 15.31 15.27 4.99
N SER A 39 15.91 14.74 6.06
CA SER A 39 15.17 14.20 7.21
C SER A 39 14.37 15.27 7.93
N PHE A 40 14.91 16.48 8.10
CA PHE A 40 14.17 17.61 8.67
C PHE A 40 12.98 18.01 7.79
N LEU A 41 13.19 18.13 6.47
CA LEU A 41 12.10 18.43 5.54
C LEU A 41 10.99 17.37 5.59
N ALA A 42 11.36 16.08 5.65
CA ALA A 42 10.40 15.00 5.78
C ALA A 42 9.60 15.10 7.09
N LEU A 43 10.27 15.37 8.21
CA LEU A 43 9.61 15.53 9.51
C LEU A 43 8.65 16.72 9.51
N PHE A 44 9.09 17.88 9.03
CA PHE A 44 8.24 19.06 8.91
C PHE A 44 7.04 18.80 7.99
N GLY A 45 7.27 18.14 6.85
CA GLY A 45 6.20 17.74 5.93
C GLY A 45 5.17 16.83 6.59
N ALA A 46 5.61 15.86 7.40
CA ALA A 46 4.72 14.96 8.14
C ALA A 46 3.90 15.70 9.20
N VAL A 47 4.54 16.56 10.00
CA VAL A 47 3.85 17.36 11.03
C VAL A 47 2.85 18.32 10.40
N LEU A 48 3.23 19.03 9.34
CA LEU A 48 2.34 19.93 8.61
C LEU A 48 1.16 19.18 7.99
N SER A 49 1.40 17.99 7.45
CA SER A 49 0.34 17.11 6.91
C SER A 49 -0.63 16.68 8.00
N ALA A 50 -0.14 16.27 9.18
CA ALA A 50 -0.99 15.90 10.30
C ALA A 50 -1.85 17.08 10.81
N LEU A 51 -1.23 18.25 10.97
CA LEU A 51 -1.93 19.48 11.38
C LEU A 51 -2.98 19.90 10.34
N SER A 52 -2.64 19.86 9.05
CA SER A 52 -3.60 20.18 7.98
C SER A 52 -4.76 19.19 7.94
N MET A 53 -4.54 17.89 8.16
CA MET A 53 -5.64 16.92 8.28
C MET A 53 -6.57 17.25 9.43
N LEU A 54 -6.03 17.65 10.59
CA LEU A 54 -6.82 18.02 11.76
C LEU A 54 -7.62 19.32 11.52
N LEU A 55 -6.98 20.36 10.97
CA LEU A 55 -7.62 21.65 10.68
C LEU A 55 -8.67 21.54 9.55
N LEU A 56 -8.41 20.75 8.52
CA LEU A 56 -9.31 20.58 7.38
C LEU A 56 -10.41 19.54 7.65
N TRP A 57 -10.27 18.68 8.66
CA TRP A 57 -11.29 17.69 9.02
C TRP A 57 -12.71 18.27 9.19
N PRO A 58 -12.95 19.36 9.96
CA PRO A 58 -14.29 19.92 10.13
C PRO A 58 -14.86 20.43 8.80
N ILE A 59 -14.04 21.05 7.96
CA ILE A 59 -14.46 21.52 6.62
C ILE A 59 -14.83 20.33 5.75
N ARG A 60 -13.98 19.29 5.68
CA ARG A 60 -14.26 18.07 4.92
C ARG A 60 -15.50 17.35 5.43
N ARG A 61 -15.74 17.34 6.74
CA ARG A 61 -16.96 16.77 7.36
C ARG A 61 -18.19 17.59 6.99
N LEU A 62 -18.10 18.92 7.03
CA LEU A 62 -19.19 19.81 6.68
C LEU A 62 -19.55 19.66 5.19
N VAL A 63 -18.54 19.74 4.32
CA VAL A 63 -18.66 19.41 2.89
C VAL A 63 -19.27 18.03 2.69
N ARG A 64 -18.85 17.02 3.46
CA ARG A 64 -19.43 15.68 3.39
C ARG A 64 -20.91 15.68 3.74
N VAL A 65 -21.33 16.35 4.81
CA VAL A 65 -22.74 16.40 5.23
C VAL A 65 -23.59 17.15 4.22
N PHE A 66 -23.10 18.27 3.68
CA PHE A 66 -23.84 19.09 2.70
C PHE A 66 -23.84 18.49 1.29
N LEU A 67 -22.76 17.80 0.88
CA LEU A 67 -22.65 17.14 -0.42
C LEU A 67 -23.07 15.67 -0.41
N HIS A 68 -23.34 15.06 0.77
CA HIS A 68 -23.82 13.70 0.81
C HIS A 68 -25.17 13.63 0.11
N ARG A 69 -25.17 12.87 -0.98
CA ARG A 69 -26.36 12.57 -1.76
C ARG A 69 -27.43 12.03 -0.82
N ARG A 70 -28.66 12.49 -1.06
CA ARG A 70 -29.87 12.05 -0.35
C ARG A 70 -29.81 10.54 -0.13
N PRO A 71 -30.30 10.03 1.01
CA PRO A 71 -30.39 8.59 1.23
C PRO A 71 -31.02 7.93 -0.01
N PRO A 72 -30.54 6.75 -0.41
CA PRO A 72 -31.08 6.06 -1.58
C PRO A 72 -32.60 6.06 -1.48
N GLY A 73 -33.26 6.42 -2.59
CA GLY A 73 -34.72 6.59 -2.63
C GLY A 73 -35.47 5.36 -2.10
N ARG A 74 -36.78 5.50 -1.88
CA ARG A 74 -37.63 4.41 -1.35
C ARG A 74 -37.26 3.06 -1.98
N VAL A 75 -36.96 2.07 -1.12
CA VAL A 75 -36.59 0.72 -1.53
C VAL A 75 -37.68 0.16 -2.43
N ARG A 76 -37.33 -0.17 -3.69
CA ARG A 76 -38.29 -0.66 -4.69
C ARG A 76 -38.79 -2.07 -4.38
N PHE A 77 -37.98 -2.86 -3.67
CA PHE A 77 -38.27 -4.26 -3.37
C PHE A 77 -38.17 -4.51 -1.86
N LYS A 78 -39.13 -5.29 -1.32
CA LYS A 78 -39.13 -5.66 0.11
C LYS A 78 -38.09 -6.74 0.45
N ARG A 79 -37.70 -7.56 -0.53
CA ARG A 79 -36.73 -8.65 -0.40
C ARG A 79 -35.92 -8.76 -1.67
N VAL A 80 -34.63 -9.00 -1.52
CA VAL A 80 -33.67 -9.22 -2.61
C VAL A 80 -32.84 -10.44 -2.22
N VAL A 81 -32.63 -11.35 -3.17
CA VAL A 81 -31.71 -12.48 -3.02
C VAL A 81 -30.56 -12.25 -3.98
N ILE A 82 -29.33 -12.35 -3.49
CA ILE A 82 -28.12 -12.29 -4.31
C ILE A 82 -27.45 -13.65 -4.22
N LEU A 83 -27.20 -14.26 -5.38
CA LEU A 83 -26.50 -15.53 -5.52
C LEU A 83 -25.15 -15.26 -6.18
N GLY A 84 -24.06 -15.51 -5.46
CA GLY A 84 -22.72 -15.48 -6.03
C GLY A 84 -22.24 -16.89 -6.31
N LEU A 85 -21.73 -17.11 -7.53
CA LEU A 85 -21.16 -18.38 -7.98
C LEU A 85 -19.67 -18.16 -8.20
N ASP A 86 -18.84 -18.77 -7.34
CA ASP A 86 -17.38 -18.63 -7.45
C ASP A 86 -16.86 -19.33 -8.71
N GLY A 87 -15.92 -18.70 -9.42
CA GLY A 87 -15.34 -19.23 -10.66
C GLY A 87 -16.28 -19.30 -11.86
N LEU A 88 -17.45 -18.63 -11.83
CA LEU A 88 -18.37 -18.62 -12.97
C LEU A 88 -17.85 -17.70 -14.09
N ASP A 89 -17.16 -18.29 -15.07
CA ASP A 89 -16.69 -17.58 -16.26
C ASP A 89 -17.84 -17.27 -17.25
N HIS A 90 -17.83 -16.06 -17.80
CA HIS A 90 -18.87 -15.58 -18.73
C HIS A 90 -18.91 -16.38 -20.04
N HIS A 91 -17.75 -16.59 -20.65
CA HIS A 91 -17.64 -17.22 -21.97
C HIS A 91 -17.97 -18.71 -21.91
N LEU A 92 -17.47 -19.41 -20.89
CA LEU A 92 -17.80 -20.80 -20.62
C LEU A 92 -19.30 -20.97 -20.37
N THR A 93 -19.89 -20.10 -19.54
CA THR A 93 -21.32 -20.15 -19.24
C THR A 93 -22.17 -19.93 -20.50
N GLU A 94 -21.78 -18.98 -21.36
CA GLU A 94 -22.46 -18.77 -22.65
C GLU A 94 -22.36 -19.99 -23.56
N THR A 95 -21.17 -20.58 -23.67
CA THR A 95 -20.93 -21.78 -24.48
C THR A 95 -21.78 -22.96 -23.99
N LEU A 96 -21.86 -23.17 -22.68
CA LEU A 96 -22.66 -24.24 -22.07
C LEU A 96 -24.16 -24.00 -22.20
N MET A 97 -24.63 -22.76 -22.13
CA MET A 97 -26.02 -22.40 -22.42
C MET A 97 -26.37 -22.66 -23.89
N ALA A 98 -25.51 -22.25 -24.83
CA ALA A 98 -25.70 -22.48 -26.26
C ALA A 98 -25.73 -23.99 -26.60
N GLY A 99 -24.93 -24.79 -25.90
CA GLY A 99 -24.94 -26.24 -25.99
C GLY A 99 -26.10 -26.93 -25.24
N GLY A 100 -27.07 -26.19 -24.70
CA GLY A 100 -28.24 -26.74 -24.01
C GLY A 100 -27.97 -27.35 -22.62
N LYS A 101 -26.76 -27.21 -22.07
CA LYS A 101 -26.35 -27.84 -20.80
C LYS A 101 -26.81 -27.06 -19.56
N LEU A 102 -27.15 -25.77 -19.71
CA LEU A 102 -27.56 -24.88 -18.63
C LEU A 102 -28.95 -24.27 -18.86
N PRO A 103 -30.02 -25.10 -18.95
CA PRO A 103 -31.35 -24.65 -19.35
C PRO A 103 -31.97 -23.62 -18.38
N ASN A 104 -31.69 -23.76 -17.07
CA ASN A 104 -32.21 -22.82 -16.06
C ASN A 104 -31.54 -21.44 -16.15
N LEU A 105 -30.23 -21.39 -16.39
CA LEU A 105 -29.52 -20.12 -16.60
C LEU A 105 -29.93 -19.46 -17.92
N ALA A 106 -30.16 -20.26 -18.97
CA ALA A 106 -30.70 -19.75 -20.24
C ALA A 106 -32.10 -19.15 -20.05
N ALA A 107 -32.98 -19.81 -19.28
CA ALA A 107 -34.30 -19.29 -18.94
C ALA A 107 -34.23 -18.00 -18.10
N LEU A 108 -33.26 -17.89 -17.18
CA LEU A 108 -33.02 -16.66 -16.41
C LEU A 108 -32.53 -15.52 -17.30
N ARG A 109 -31.58 -15.78 -18.21
CA ARG A 109 -31.10 -14.80 -19.21
C ARG A 109 -32.25 -14.29 -20.07
N ALA A 110 -33.15 -15.16 -20.53
CA ALA A 110 -34.29 -14.76 -21.36
C ALA A 110 -35.31 -13.86 -20.64
N ARG A 111 -35.42 -13.95 -19.31
CA ARG A 111 -36.31 -13.12 -18.48
C ARG A 111 -35.65 -11.87 -17.91
N GLY A 112 -34.33 -11.78 -18.03
CA GLY A 112 -33.51 -10.75 -17.40
C GLY A 112 -32.36 -10.33 -18.29
N ASP A 113 -31.17 -10.30 -17.72
CA ASP A 113 -29.96 -9.86 -18.41
C ASP A 113 -28.79 -10.77 -18.06
N PHE A 114 -27.83 -10.91 -18.97
CA PHE A 114 -26.59 -11.65 -18.77
C PHE A 114 -25.48 -10.92 -19.52
N LYS A 115 -24.61 -10.24 -18.78
CA LYS A 115 -23.57 -9.36 -19.32
C LYS A 115 -22.21 -9.70 -18.72
N PRO A 116 -21.12 -9.49 -19.47
CA PRO A 116 -19.78 -9.62 -18.92
C PRO A 116 -19.57 -8.57 -17.83
N LEU A 117 -19.00 -8.99 -16.70
CA LEU A 117 -18.59 -8.14 -15.60
C LEU A 117 -17.11 -8.32 -15.35
N TRP A 118 -16.42 -7.21 -15.09
CA TRP A 118 -15.02 -7.23 -14.71
C TRP A 118 -14.90 -7.65 -13.24
N SER A 119 -13.93 -8.52 -12.97
CA SER A 119 -13.56 -8.88 -11.60
C SER A 119 -12.72 -7.76 -10.95
N THR A 120 -12.34 -7.97 -9.70
CA THR A 120 -11.37 -7.12 -9.00
C THR A 120 -9.96 -7.29 -9.55
N LEU A 121 -9.07 -6.36 -9.20
CA LEU A 121 -7.63 -6.50 -9.37
C LEU A 121 -6.97 -6.55 -7.97
N PRO A 122 -6.40 -7.68 -7.54
CA PRO A 122 -6.31 -8.97 -8.25
C PRO A 122 -7.66 -9.74 -8.34
N PRO A 123 -7.85 -10.59 -9.37
CA PRO A 123 -9.10 -11.33 -9.59
C PRO A 123 -9.11 -12.65 -8.79
N ILE A 124 -9.01 -12.56 -7.47
CA ILE A 124 -9.01 -13.71 -6.57
C ILE A 124 -10.19 -13.65 -5.59
N SER A 125 -10.66 -14.81 -5.13
CA SER A 125 -11.86 -14.94 -4.29
C SER A 125 -11.91 -13.99 -3.08
N PRO A 126 -10.88 -13.87 -2.21
CA PRO A 126 -11.01 -13.06 -0.99
C PRO A 126 -11.15 -11.57 -1.30
N VAL A 127 -10.55 -11.13 -2.40
CA VAL A 127 -10.61 -9.74 -2.87
C VAL A 127 -11.96 -9.47 -3.54
N ALA A 128 -12.41 -10.37 -4.42
CA ALA A 128 -13.68 -10.23 -5.14
C ALA A 128 -14.87 -10.24 -4.18
N TRP A 129 -14.91 -11.17 -3.23
CA TRP A 129 -15.99 -11.26 -2.23
C TRP A 129 -16.00 -10.07 -1.27
N ALA A 130 -14.84 -9.62 -0.81
CA ALA A 130 -14.75 -8.42 0.02
C ALA A 130 -15.21 -7.15 -0.73
N THR A 131 -14.78 -6.97 -1.98
CA THR A 131 -15.24 -5.85 -2.81
C THR A 131 -16.74 -5.92 -3.07
N PHE A 132 -17.28 -7.10 -3.38
CA PHE A 132 -18.72 -7.30 -3.57
C PHE A 132 -19.52 -6.96 -2.31
N GLN A 133 -19.09 -7.44 -1.14
CA GLN A 133 -19.81 -7.22 0.12
C GLN A 133 -19.75 -5.77 0.59
N THR A 134 -18.60 -5.11 0.42
CA THR A 134 -18.38 -3.73 0.89
C THR A 134 -18.79 -2.68 -0.13
N GLY A 135 -18.96 -3.05 -1.39
CA GLY A 135 -19.26 -2.14 -2.50
C GLY A 135 -18.12 -1.15 -2.81
N VAL A 136 -16.89 -1.44 -2.38
CA VAL A 136 -15.71 -0.58 -2.59
C VAL A 136 -14.53 -1.39 -3.12
N ASN A 137 -13.61 -0.72 -3.81
CA ASN A 137 -12.43 -1.39 -4.37
C ASN A 137 -11.44 -1.89 -3.28
N PRO A 138 -10.50 -2.78 -3.65
CA PRO A 138 -9.55 -3.38 -2.71
C PRO A 138 -8.73 -2.39 -1.89
N GLY A 139 -8.35 -1.26 -2.48
CA GLY A 139 -7.61 -0.21 -1.79
C GLY A 139 -8.36 0.43 -0.63
N LYS A 140 -9.69 0.30 -0.56
CA LYS A 140 -10.50 0.86 0.53
C LYS A 140 -10.81 -0.14 1.64
N HIS A 141 -10.91 -1.44 1.33
CA HIS A 141 -11.14 -2.48 2.35
C HIS A 141 -9.86 -3.21 2.77
N ASN A 142 -8.72 -2.97 2.13
CA ASN A 142 -7.39 -3.45 2.50
C ASN A 142 -7.24 -4.98 2.52
N ILE A 143 -8.01 -5.69 1.70
CA ILE A 143 -7.89 -7.16 1.53
C ILE A 143 -7.36 -7.38 0.11
N PHE A 144 -6.18 -7.98 0.02
CA PHE A 144 -5.45 -8.17 -1.24
C PHE A 144 -5.08 -9.62 -1.53
N ASP A 145 -5.11 -10.49 -0.52
CA ASP A 145 -4.82 -11.92 -0.63
C ASP A 145 -5.38 -12.68 0.58
N PHE A 146 -5.30 -14.01 0.56
CA PHE A 146 -5.58 -14.88 1.71
C PHE A 146 -4.50 -14.79 2.80
N ILE A 147 -3.30 -14.34 2.45
CA ILE A 147 -2.14 -14.30 3.34
C ILE A 147 -1.81 -12.83 3.64
N ALA A 148 -1.64 -12.51 4.93
CA ALA A 148 -0.98 -11.30 5.35
C ALA A 148 0.50 -11.63 5.62
N PRO A 149 1.47 -10.76 5.25
CA PRO A 149 2.86 -10.95 5.68
C PRO A 149 2.91 -11.09 7.20
N ASP A 150 3.72 -12.01 7.70
CA ASP A 150 3.93 -12.19 9.14
C ASP A 150 4.37 -10.84 9.74
N GLN A 151 3.64 -10.39 10.77
CA GLN A 151 3.96 -9.20 11.55
C GLN A 151 4.75 -9.57 12.81
#